data_AF-A0A522VTU1-F1
#
_entry.id   AF-A0A522VTU1-F1
#
_cell.length_a   1.000
_cell.length_b   1.000
_cell.length_c   1.000
_cell.angle_alpha   90.00
_cell.angle_beta   90.00
_cell.angle_gamma   90.00
#
_symmetry.space_group_name_H-M   'P 1'
#
loop_
_entity.id
_entity.type
_entity.pdbx_description
1 polymer ?
#
loop_
_entity_poly.entity_id
_entity_poly.type
_entity_poly.pdbx_seq_one_letter_code
_entity_poly.pdbx_strand_id
1 'polypeptide(L)'
;RAMALVLAGWIAMILLAYRADDAPTFWVAANLAGLCMGSAQAAGRAIVGYLSPPDRLAEFFGLWGLAVKAASIFGPLTYGIVTWIFAGEHRLGILAVGAYFVAGLALLAGIDVERGRRAALES
;
A
#
# COMPACT_ATOMS: atom_id res chain seq x y z
N ARG A 1 -8.02 11.40 2.10
CA ARG A 1 -7.21 12.07 1.05
C ARG A 1 -5.72 11.70 1.12
N ALA A 2 -5.06 11.81 2.28
CA ALA A 2 -3.64 11.45 2.43
C ALA A 2 -3.28 10.04 1.92
N MET A 3 -4.08 9.02 2.27
CA MET A 3 -3.84 7.65 1.82
C MET A 3 -3.90 7.46 0.29
N ALA A 4 -4.81 8.17 -0.39
CA ALA A 4 -4.89 8.12 -1.85
C ALA A 4 -3.63 8.71 -2.51
N LEU A 5 -3.07 9.79 -1.94
CA LEU A 5 -1.80 10.37 -2.40
C LEU A 5 -0.64 9.40 -2.20
N VAL A 6 -0.61 8.68 -1.08
CA VAL A 6 0.42 7.66 -0.83
C VAL A 6 0.34 6.53 -1.85
N LEU A 7 -0.86 6.02 -2.15
CA LEU A 7 -1.06 4.98 -3.16
C LEU A 7 -0.69 5.47 -4.56
N ALA A 8 -1.05 6.70 -4.92
CA ALA A 8 -0.64 7.32 -6.17
C ALA A 8 0.89 7.46 -6.26
N GLY A 9 1.55 7.81 -5.16
CA GLY A 9 3.01 7.86 -5.06
C GLY A 9 3.67 6.50 -5.28
N TRP A 10 3.12 5.42 -4.70
CA TRP A 10 3.58 4.06 -4.96
C TRP A 10 3.41 3.65 -6.43
N ILE A 11 2.27 3.98 -7.04
CA ILE A 11 2.04 3.71 -8.47
C ILE A 11 3.05 4.46 -9.34
N ALA A 12 3.28 5.76 -9.07
CA ALA A 12 4.27 6.56 -9.79
C ALA A 12 5.69 6.01 -9.64
N MET A 13 6.06 5.57 -8.43
CA MET A 13 7.34 4.94 -8.16
C MET A 13 7.53 3.66 -8.98
N ILE A 14 6.50 2.82 -9.06
CA ILE A 14 6.54 1.56 -9.83
C ILE A 14 6.71 1.83 -11.33
N LEU A 15 6.00 2.83 -11.86
CA LEU A 15 6.16 3.25 -13.25
C LEU A 15 7.57 3.78 -13.54
N LEU A 16 8.14 4.55 -12.61
CA LEU A 16 9.53 5.05 -12.69
C LEU A 16 10.53 3.89 -12.63
N ALA A 17 10.37 2.96 -11.68
CA ALA A 17 11.23 1.80 -11.55
C ALA A 17 11.18 0.88 -12.77
N TYR A 18 9.99 0.71 -13.38
CA TYR A 18 9.83 -0.05 -14.63
C TYR A 18 10.55 0.59 -15.82
N ARG A 19 10.64 1.92 -15.84
CA ARG A 19 11.33 2.72 -16.88
C ARG A 19 12.79 3.04 -16.55
N ALA A 20 13.30 2.61 -15.40
CA ALA A 20 14.66 2.90 -14.99
C ALA A 20 15.64 2.01 -15.77
N ASP A 21 16.18 2.56 -16.86
CA ASP A 21 17.27 1.96 -17.63
C ASP A 21 18.66 2.49 -17.18
N ASP A 22 18.67 3.56 -16.38
CA ASP A 22 19.86 4.27 -15.91
C ASP A 22 19.85 4.48 -14.37
N ALA A 23 21.06 4.62 -13.79
CA ALA A 23 21.25 4.78 -12.35
C ALA A 23 20.56 6.04 -11.75
N PRO A 24 20.60 7.23 -12.38
CA PRO A 24 19.88 8.39 -11.88
C PRO A 24 18.36 8.16 -11.73
N THR A 25 17.71 7.60 -12.74
CA THR A 25 16.27 7.29 -12.69
C THR A 25 15.94 6.29 -11.57
N PHE A 26 16.80 5.29 -11.36
CA PHE A 26 16.67 4.36 -10.24
C PHE A 26 16.76 5.05 -8.88
N TRP A 27 17.71 5.98 -8.68
CA TRP A 27 17.83 6.73 -7.43
C TRP A 27 16.61 7.61 -7.14
N VAL A 28 16.00 8.21 -8.18
CA VAL A 28 14.75 8.96 -8.04
C VAL A 28 13.62 8.02 -7.58
N ALA A 29 13.48 6.85 -8.20
CA ALA A 29 12.49 5.86 -7.79
C ALA A 29 12.73 5.38 -6.34
N ALA A 30 13.97 5.13 -5.94
CA ALA A 30 14.33 4.70 -4.59
C ALA A 30 13.98 5.75 -3.52
N ASN A 31 14.25 7.04 -3.78
CA ASN A 31 13.88 8.12 -2.87
C ASN A 31 12.36 8.26 -2.75
N LEU A 32 11.64 8.15 -3.87
CA LEU A 32 10.18 8.17 -3.88
C LEU A 32 9.61 6.98 -3.09
N ALA A 33 10.18 5.78 -3.25
CA ALA A 33 9.80 4.61 -2.47
C ALA A 33 9.99 4.84 -0.96
N GLY A 34 11.12 5.41 -0.54
CA GLY A 34 11.39 5.73 0.86
C GLY A 34 10.35 6.70 1.46
N LEU A 35 10.01 7.76 0.72
CA LEU A 35 8.99 8.73 1.14
C LEU A 35 7.61 8.09 1.26
N CYS A 36 7.22 7.28 0.27
CA CYS A 36 5.95 6.58 0.26
C CYS A 36 5.86 5.53 1.37
N MET A 37 6.96 4.86 1.71
CA MET A 37 7.00 3.86 2.78
C MET A 37 6.73 4.47 4.15
N GLY A 38 7.38 5.60 4.47
CA GLY A 38 7.10 6.34 5.72
C GLY A 38 5.67 6.86 5.78
N SER A 39 5.19 7.44 4.67
CA SER A 39 3.86 8.02 4.58
C SER A 39 2.74 6.98 4.68
N ALA A 40 2.92 5.79 4.09
CA ALA A 40 1.97 4.67 4.19
C ALA A 40 1.83 4.17 5.62
N GLN A 41 2.95 4.05 6.33
CA GLN A 41 2.95 3.57 7.71
C GLN A 41 2.20 4.53 8.66
N ALA A 42 2.40 5.84 8.48
CA ALA A 42 1.72 6.87 9.26
C ALA A 42 0.23 6.98 8.90
N ALA A 43 -0.09 7.07 7.60
CA ALA A 43 -1.47 7.20 7.12
C ALA A 43 -2.33 5.98 7.45
N GLY A 44 -1.76 4.76 7.35
CA GLY A 44 -2.46 3.52 7.68
C GLY A 44 -2.90 3.48 9.15
N ARG A 45 -1.99 3.79 10.09
CA ARG A 45 -2.33 3.87 11.52
C ARG A 45 -3.35 4.95 11.82
N ALA A 46 -3.24 6.11 11.18
CA ALA A 46 -4.18 7.21 11.35
C ALA A 46 -5.60 6.82 10.90
N ILE A 47 -5.74 6.14 9.76
CA ILE A 47 -7.04 5.67 9.26
C ILE A 47 -7.65 4.63 10.18
N VAL A 48 -6.86 3.64 10.62
CA VAL A 48 -7.36 2.61 11.55
C VAL A 48 -7.82 3.26 12.84
N GLY A 49 -7.01 4.13 13.45
CA GLY A 49 -7.42 4.85 14.66
C GLY A 49 -8.66 5.73 14.46
N TYR A 50 -8.82 6.35 13.29
CA TYR A 50 -9.96 7.21 12.97
C TYR A 50 -11.28 6.45 12.73
N LEU A 51 -11.19 5.22 12.20
CA LEU A 51 -12.35 4.36 11.91
C LEU A 51 -12.66 3.35 13.03
N SER A 52 -11.80 3.26 14.04
CA SER A 52 -11.98 2.33 15.15
C SER A 52 -12.94 2.92 16.19
N PRO A 53 -13.92 2.14 16.68
CA PRO A 53 -14.71 2.49 17.86
C PRO A 53 -13.81 2.66 19.09
N PRO A 54 -14.09 3.63 19.99
CA PRO A 54 -13.24 3.89 21.16
C PRO A 54 -13.19 2.70 22.15
N ASP A 55 -14.25 1.90 22.21
CA ASP A 55 -14.39 0.71 23.05
C ASP A 55 -13.69 -0.53 22.48
N ARG A 56 -13.44 -0.57 21.16
CA ARG A 56 -12.83 -1.72 20.45
C ARG A 56 -11.52 -1.41 19.73
N LEU A 57 -10.85 -0.32 20.12
CA LEU A 57 -9.60 0.13 19.50
C LEU A 57 -8.55 -0.99 19.39
N ALA A 58 -8.35 -1.76 20.47
CA ALA A 58 -7.35 -2.83 20.52
C ALA A 58 -7.64 -3.97 19.52
N GLU A 59 -8.91 -4.30 19.27
CA GLU A 59 -9.32 -5.33 18.32
C GLU A 59 -9.01 -4.91 16.88
N PHE A 60 -9.36 -3.67 16.53
CA PHE A 60 -9.08 -3.11 15.20
C PHE A 60 -7.58 -2.98 14.91
N PHE A 61 -6.77 -2.54 15.89
CA PHE A 61 -5.31 -2.54 15.74
C PHE A 61 -4.72 -3.96 15.68
N GLY A 62 -5.32 -4.93 16.36
CA GLY A 62 -4.97 -6.35 16.23
C GLY A 62 -5.20 -6.89 14.82
N LEU A 63 -6.39 -6.62 14.26
CA LEU A 63 -6.74 -6.98 12.88
C LEU A 63 -5.84 -6.27 11.85
N TRP A 64 -5.56 -4.97 12.05
CA TRP A 64 -4.62 -4.24 11.21
C TRP A 64 -3.21 -4.86 11.26
N GLY A 65 -2.72 -5.22 12.45
CA GLY A 65 -1.43 -5.90 12.61
C GLY A 65 -1.39 -7.25 11.89
N LEU A 66 -2.46 -8.03 11.96
CA LEU A 66 -2.59 -9.29 11.20
C LEU A 66 -2.57 -9.03 9.69
N ALA A 67 -3.29 -8.02 9.21
CA ALA A 67 -3.32 -7.65 7.80
C ALA A 67 -1.94 -7.21 7.29
N VAL A 68 -1.19 -6.44 8.08
CA VAL A 68 0.19 -6.04 7.74
C VAL A 68 1.12 -7.25 7.67
N LYS A 69 1.01 -8.19 8.61
CA LYS A 69 1.79 -9.45 8.55
C LYS A 69 1.44 -10.28 7.33
N ALA A 70 0.16 -10.42 7.01
CA ALA A 70 -0.29 -11.10 5.80
C ALA A 70 0.28 -10.43 4.55
N ALA A 71 0.21 -9.09 4.46
CA ALA A 71 0.78 -8.33 3.34
C ALA A 71 2.29 -8.54 3.19
N SER A 72 3.02 -8.67 4.30
CA SER A 72 4.48 -8.97 4.29
C SER A 72 4.82 -10.37 3.76
N ILE A 73 3.84 -11.28 3.71
CA ILE A 73 3.98 -12.61 3.11
C ILE A 73 3.57 -12.56 1.64
N PHE A 74 2.38 -12.02 1.35
CA PHE A 74 1.82 -11.99 -0.01
C PHE A 74 2.63 -11.12 -0.97
N GLY A 75 3.23 -10.02 -0.51
CA GLY A 75 4.07 -9.16 -1.35
C GLY A 75 5.27 -9.90 -1.94
N PRO A 76 6.22 -10.40 -1.11
CA PRO A 76 7.37 -11.17 -1.57
C PRO A 76 6.97 -12.46 -2.30
N LEU A 77 5.91 -13.14 -1.86
CA LEU A 77 5.43 -14.35 -2.52
C LEU A 77 5.00 -14.07 -3.96
N THR A 78 4.18 -13.03 -4.17
CA THR A 78 3.70 -12.64 -5.50
C THR A 78 4.84 -12.16 -6.37
N TYR A 79 5.73 -11.32 -5.82
CA TYR A 79 6.93 -10.88 -6.50
C TYR A 79 7.80 -12.06 -6.97
N GLY A 80 8.07 -13.00 -6.08
CA GLY A 80 8.89 -14.18 -6.36
C GLY A 80 8.27 -15.10 -7.40
N ILE A 81 6.97 -15.40 -7.27
CA ILE A 81 6.24 -16.23 -8.24
C ILE A 81 6.26 -15.59 -9.62
N VAL A 82 5.94 -14.30 -9.73
CA VAL A 82 5.91 -13.59 -11.00
C VAL A 82 7.31 -13.55 -11.62
N THR A 83 8.33 -13.17 -10.84
CA THR A 83 9.72 -13.15 -11.33
C THR A 83 10.17 -14.54 -11.80
N TRP A 84 9.78 -15.61 -11.11
CA TRP A 84 10.10 -16.98 -11.51
C TRP A 84 9.39 -17.40 -12.81
N ILE A 85 8.10 -17.09 -12.97
CA ILE A 85 7.33 -17.38 -14.20
C ILE A 85 7.90 -16.64 -15.41
N PHE A 86 8.30 -15.38 -15.24
CA PHE A 86 8.85 -14.54 -16.30
C PHE A 86 10.38 -14.62 -16.42
N ALA A 87 10.97 -15.78 -16.08
CA ALA A 87 12.38 -16.09 -16.30
C ALA A 87 13.39 -15.08 -15.71
N GLY A 88 13.06 -14.50 -14.54
CA GLY A 88 13.92 -13.53 -13.85
C GLY A 88 13.64 -12.07 -14.20
N GLU A 89 12.56 -11.76 -14.93
CA GLU A 89 12.21 -10.37 -15.25
C GLU A 89 11.63 -9.63 -14.04
N HIS A 90 12.52 -9.00 -13.27
CA HIS A 90 12.18 -8.25 -12.06
C HIS A 90 11.22 -7.08 -12.32
N ARG A 91 11.26 -6.47 -13.52
CA ARG A 91 10.36 -5.35 -13.85
C ARG A 91 8.89 -5.78 -13.81
N LEU A 92 8.60 -6.99 -14.28
CA LEU A 92 7.26 -7.57 -14.23
C LEU A 92 6.87 -7.96 -12.80
N GLY A 93 7.83 -8.44 -12.00
CA GLY A 93 7.63 -8.69 -10.57
C GLY A 93 7.20 -7.43 -9.80
N ILE A 94 7.90 -6.30 -10.01
CA ILE A 94 7.57 -5.01 -9.39
C ILE A 94 6.18 -4.54 -9.85
N LEU A 95 5.88 -4.67 -11.14
CA LEU A 95 4.59 -4.26 -11.71
C LEU A 95 3.42 -5.09 -11.14
N ALA A 96 3.62 -6.39 -10.91
CA ALA A 96 2.62 -7.25 -10.28
C ALA A 96 2.33 -6.84 -8.83
N VAL A 97 3.37 -6.52 -8.05
CA VAL A 97 3.16 -5.93 -6.70
C VAL A 97 2.45 -4.58 -6.80
N GLY A 98 2.71 -3.82 -7.87
CA GLY A 98 1.99 -2.60 -8.23
C GLY A 98 0.48 -2.74 -8.34
N ALA A 99 0.00 -3.90 -8.81
CA ALA A 99 -1.42 -4.16 -8.91
C ALA A 99 -2.14 -4.08 -7.54
N TYR A 100 -1.46 -4.42 -6.44
CA TYR A 100 -2.03 -4.28 -5.10
C TYR A 100 -2.29 -2.82 -4.72
N PHE A 101 -1.39 -1.90 -5.09
CA PHE A 101 -1.59 -0.47 -4.84
C PHE A 101 -2.72 0.10 -5.68
N VAL A 102 -2.85 -0.33 -6.94
CA VAL A 102 -3.98 0.04 -7.81
C VAL A 102 -5.30 -0.49 -7.25
N ALA A 103 -5.35 -1.76 -6.85
CA ALA A 103 -6.54 -2.35 -6.22
C ALA A 103 -6.90 -1.61 -4.92
N GLY A 104 -5.91 -1.30 -4.07
CA GLY A 104 -6.12 -0.52 -2.86
C GLY A 104 -6.67 0.89 -3.15
N LEU A 105 -6.20 1.54 -4.22
CA LEU A 105 -6.69 2.86 -4.62
C LEU A 105 -8.14 2.79 -5.13
N ALA A 106 -8.47 1.77 -5.93
CA ALA A 106 -9.83 1.54 -6.42
C ALA A 106 -10.80 1.25 -5.27
N LEU A 107 -10.41 0.42 -4.31
CA LEU A 107 -11.21 0.16 -3.10
C LEU A 107 -11.40 1.44 -2.28
N LEU A 108 -10.34 2.23 -2.09
CA LEU A 108 -10.42 3.49 -1.35
C LEU A 108 -11.32 4.52 -2.04
N ALA A 109 -11.35 4.54 -3.37
CA ALA A 109 -12.23 5.43 -4.14
C ALA A 109 -13.72 5.09 -3.95
N GLY A 110 -14.05 3.83 -3.65
CA GLY A 110 -15.41 3.38 -3.34
C GLY A 110 -15.84 3.55 -1.87
N ILE A 111 -14.90 3.86 -0.96
CA ILE A 111 -15.18 3.98 0.47
C ILE A 111 -15.45 5.44 0.84
N ASP A 112 -16.65 5.69 1.37
CA ASP A 112 -16.99 6.95 2.00
C ASP A 112 -16.51 6.97 3.46
N VAL A 113 -15.34 7.58 3.67
CA VAL A 113 -14.67 7.65 4.98
C VAL A 113 -15.55 8.33 6.04
N GLU A 114 -16.39 9.29 5.64
CA GLU A 114 -17.25 10.01 6.57
C GLU A 114 -18.39 9.13 7.08
N ARG A 115 -18.93 8.27 6.20
CA ARG A 115 -19.94 7.27 6.56
C ARG A 115 -19.36 6.20 7.50
N GLY A 116 -18.12 5.77 7.25
CA GLY A 116 -17.40 4.83 8.10
C GLY A 116 -17.21 5.35 9.53
N ARG A 117 -16.88 6.63 9.69
CA ARG A 117 -16.75 7.25 11.02
C ARG A 117 -18.07 7.33 11.77
N ARG A 118 -19.18 7.68 11.10
CA ARG A 118 -20.49 7.74 11.76
C ARG A 118 -20.90 6.37 12.30
N ALA A 119 -20.75 5.33 11.49
CA ALA A 119 -21.03 3.96 11.92
C ALA A 119 -20.17 3.52 13.12
N ALA A 120 -18.91 3.96 13.19
CA ALA A 120 -18.01 3.68 14.31
C ALA A 120 -18.35 4.45 15.59
N LEU A 121 -19.01 5.60 15.50
CA LEU A 121 -19.49 6.39 16.65
C LEU A 121 -20.88 5.98 17.11
N GLU A 122 -21.66 5.34 16.23
CA GLU A 122 -23.01 4.82 16.52
C GLU A 122 -23.00 3.39 17.10
N SER A 123 -21.86 2.68 17.02
CA SER A 123 -21.66 1.33 17.58
C SER A 123 -21.09 1.38 18.98
#